data_AF-A0A7S3QIE1-F1
#
_entry.id   AF-A0A7S3QIE1-F1
#
_cell.length_a   1.000
_cell.length_b   1.000
_cell.length_c   1.000
_cell.angle_alpha   90.00
_cell.angle_beta   90.00
_cell.angle_gamma   90.00
#
_symmetry.space_group_name_H-M   'P 1'
#
loop_
_entity.id
_entity.type
_entity.pdbx_description
1 polymer ?
#
loop_
_entity_poly.entity_id
_entity_poly.type
_entity_poly.pdbx_seq_one_letter_code
_entity_poly.pdbx_strand_id
1 'polypeptide(L)'
;PSLRPSVMPSSTPSRNPSSVPSSLPSSKPSLTPSSTPLYNVARNKSTSQSSTPIGKYNASRAVDGNINSNNNSIARTAAQFNPWWQVSLGISVVIDSIHIYSTSRWNTICAGGTCLGFRLEIFNGSD
;
A
#
# COMPACT_ATOMS: atom_id res chain seq x y z
N PRO A 1 -63.99 -23.35 -1.11
CA PRO A 1 -62.56 -23.74 -0.98
C PRO A 1 -61.64 -22.51 -0.87
N SER A 2 -61.11 -22.26 0.32
CA SER A 2 -59.85 -21.52 0.57
C SER A 2 -59.47 -21.73 2.03
N LEU A 3 -58.60 -22.71 2.29
CA LEU A 3 -58.01 -22.93 3.61
C LEU A 3 -56.76 -22.04 3.70
N ARG A 4 -56.84 -20.99 4.51
CA ARG A 4 -55.71 -20.12 4.85
C ARG A 4 -54.88 -20.82 5.94
N PRO A 5 -53.61 -21.19 5.71
CA PRO A 5 -52.77 -21.72 6.77
C PRO A 5 -52.27 -20.59 7.68
N SER A 6 -52.50 -20.76 8.98
CA SER A 6 -52.16 -19.87 10.09
C SER A 6 -50.81 -20.25 10.71
N VAL A 7 -49.70 -19.93 10.06
CA VAL A 7 -48.37 -20.22 10.64
C VAL A 7 -47.60 -18.92 10.85
N MET A 8 -47.78 -18.37 12.04
CA MET A 8 -46.90 -17.33 12.59
C MET A 8 -45.63 -18.03 13.11
N PRO A 9 -44.42 -17.62 12.69
CA PRO A 9 -43.19 -18.24 13.20
C PRO A 9 -42.97 -17.92 14.68
N SER A 10 -42.50 -18.90 15.46
CA SER A 10 -42.17 -18.74 16.88
C SER A 10 -41.00 -17.77 17.08
N SER A 11 -41.09 -16.90 18.09
CA SER A 11 -40.08 -15.92 18.49
C SER A 11 -38.99 -16.46 19.41
N THR A 12 -38.90 -17.78 19.59
CA THR A 12 -37.87 -18.40 20.45
C THR A 12 -36.80 -19.11 19.61
N PRO A 13 -35.55 -18.62 19.58
CA PRO A 13 -34.44 -19.34 18.95
C PRO A 13 -34.20 -20.68 19.64
N SER A 14 -33.90 -21.73 18.87
CA SER A 14 -33.50 -23.04 19.40
C SER A 14 -32.24 -22.92 20.26
N ARG A 15 -32.18 -23.68 21.36
CA ARG A 15 -31.02 -23.73 22.29
C ARG A 15 -29.81 -24.49 21.74
N ASN A 16 -29.91 -25.11 20.56
CA ASN A 16 -28.83 -25.92 19.99
C ASN A 16 -28.36 -25.33 18.65
N PRO A 17 -27.16 -24.69 18.59
CA PRO A 17 -26.60 -24.20 17.34
C PRO A 17 -26.26 -25.37 16.40
N SER A 18 -26.48 -25.20 15.10
CA SER A 18 -26.00 -26.15 14.09
C SER A 18 -24.48 -26.22 14.10
N SER A 19 -23.91 -27.43 14.06
CA SER A 19 -22.47 -27.68 13.92
C SER A 19 -21.92 -27.45 12.51
N VAL A 20 -22.80 -27.09 11.56
CA VAL A 20 -22.44 -26.89 10.15
C VAL A 20 -22.62 -25.42 9.78
N PRO A 21 -21.54 -24.71 9.41
CA PRO A 21 -21.62 -23.36 8.88
C PRO A 21 -22.42 -23.35 7.56
N SER A 22 -23.26 -22.33 7.36
CA SER A 22 -23.99 -22.16 6.11
C SER A 22 -23.03 -21.97 4.92
N SER A 23 -23.28 -22.67 3.81
CA SER A 23 -22.47 -22.64 2.58
C SER A 23 -22.68 -21.42 1.68
N LEU A 24 -23.46 -20.43 2.13
CA LEU A 24 -23.80 -19.24 1.34
C LEU A 24 -22.99 -18.03 1.80
N PRO A 25 -22.16 -17.42 0.93
CA PRO A 25 -21.56 -16.13 1.22
C PRO A 25 -22.66 -15.06 1.29
N SER A 26 -22.52 -14.10 2.22
CA SER A 26 -23.45 -12.95 2.30
C SER A 26 -23.45 -12.17 0.99
N SER A 27 -24.63 -11.92 0.42
CA SER A 27 -24.82 -11.14 -0.82
C SER A 27 -24.69 -9.62 -0.61
N LYS A 28 -24.48 -9.18 0.63
CA LYS A 28 -24.43 -7.76 0.97
C LYS A 28 -23.02 -7.36 1.41
N PRO A 29 -22.32 -6.49 0.66
CA PRO A 29 -21.05 -5.94 1.11
C PRO A 29 -21.25 -5.16 2.42
N SER A 30 -20.28 -5.23 3.32
CA SER A 30 -20.34 -4.49 4.57
C SER A 30 -20.32 -2.99 4.28
N LEU A 31 -21.29 -2.26 4.85
CA LEU A 31 -21.33 -0.79 4.80
C LEU A 31 -20.35 -0.14 5.79
N THR A 32 -19.75 -0.94 6.68
CA THR A 32 -18.74 -0.45 7.62
C THR A 32 -17.36 -0.62 6.99
N PRO A 33 -16.58 0.46 6.79
CA PRO A 33 -15.20 0.34 6.32
C PRO A 33 -14.42 -0.55 7.29
N SER A 34 -13.52 -1.40 6.77
CA SER A 34 -12.64 -2.16 7.65
C SER A 34 -11.77 -1.17 8.43
N SER A 35 -11.83 -1.23 9.76
CA SER A 35 -10.98 -0.42 10.65
C SER A 35 -9.54 -0.94 10.69
N THR A 36 -9.10 -1.63 9.64
CA THR A 36 -7.77 -2.19 9.52
C THR A 36 -6.78 -1.02 9.42
N PRO A 37 -5.86 -0.88 10.38
CA PRO A 37 -4.88 0.21 10.32
C PRO A 37 -4.07 0.09 9.03
N LEU A 38 -3.97 1.19 8.28
CA LEU A 38 -3.07 1.28 7.14
C LEU A 38 -1.63 1.10 7.64
N TYR A 39 -0.95 0.08 7.12
CA TYR A 39 0.43 -0.23 7.47
C TYR A 39 1.36 0.12 6.29
N ASN A 40 2.52 0.70 6.58
CA ASN A 40 3.53 0.97 5.57
C ASN A 40 4.23 -0.32 5.12
N VAL A 41 3.68 -0.94 4.07
CA VAL A 41 4.21 -2.19 3.47
C VAL A 41 5.60 -2.04 2.86
N ALA A 42 6.07 -0.82 2.59
CA ALA A 42 7.39 -0.56 2.03
C ALA A 42 8.49 -0.52 3.09
N ARG A 43 8.16 -0.36 4.38
CA ARG A 43 9.16 -0.19 5.44
C ARG A 43 10.13 -1.36 5.52
N ASN A 44 11.43 -1.05 5.56
CA ASN A 44 12.54 -2.02 5.62
C ASN A 44 12.56 -3.06 4.49
N LYS A 45 11.88 -2.79 3.37
CA LYS A 45 11.94 -3.64 2.19
C LYS A 45 13.24 -3.44 1.41
N SER A 46 13.54 -4.40 0.55
CA SER A 46 14.69 -4.31 -0.34
C SER A 46 14.48 -3.20 -1.35
N THR A 47 15.50 -2.36 -1.52
CA THR A 47 15.46 -1.19 -2.40
C THR A 47 16.68 -1.15 -3.31
N SER A 48 16.47 -0.69 -4.54
CA SER A 48 17.52 -0.42 -5.50
C SER A 48 17.34 0.97 -6.08
N GLN A 49 18.44 1.58 -6.50
CA GLN A 49 18.40 2.85 -7.22
C GLN A 49 19.45 2.83 -8.33
N SER A 50 19.24 3.65 -9.34
CA SER A 50 20.05 3.64 -10.56
C SER A 50 21.53 3.94 -10.32
N SER A 51 21.85 4.71 -9.29
CA SER A 51 23.22 4.96 -8.83
C SER A 51 23.25 5.46 -7.39
N THR A 52 24.39 5.33 -6.72
CA THR A 52 24.61 5.86 -5.37
C THR A 52 25.85 6.75 -5.39
N PRO A 53 25.71 8.09 -5.30
CA PRO A 53 26.84 9.00 -5.47
C PRO A 53 27.84 8.89 -4.31
N ILE A 54 27.35 8.62 -3.10
CA ILE A 54 28.13 8.38 -1.88
C ILE A 54 27.35 7.35 -1.06
N GLY A 55 28.01 6.38 -0.42
CA GLY A 55 27.37 5.34 0.42
C GLY A 55 26.51 5.88 1.58
N LYS A 56 26.54 7.19 1.83
CA LYS A 56 25.61 7.88 2.70
C LYS A 56 24.18 7.95 2.13
N TYR A 57 23.96 7.89 0.82
CA TYR A 57 22.65 8.14 0.20
C TYR A 57 21.98 6.88 -0.35
N ASN A 58 22.14 5.76 0.35
CA ASN A 58 21.58 4.47 -0.07
C ASN A 58 20.06 4.52 -0.26
N ALA A 59 19.57 3.72 -1.21
CA ALA A 59 18.16 3.56 -1.54
C ALA A 59 17.29 3.21 -0.32
N SER A 60 17.84 2.47 0.65
CA SER A 60 17.11 1.98 1.83
C SER A 60 16.66 3.08 2.77
N ARG A 61 17.23 4.29 2.68
CA ARG A 61 16.80 5.43 3.48
C ARG A 61 15.39 5.89 3.18
N ALA A 62 14.88 5.65 1.96
CA ALA A 62 13.50 5.99 1.63
C ALA A 62 12.47 5.09 2.33
N VAL A 63 12.90 3.99 2.95
CA VAL A 63 12.03 3.00 3.62
C VAL A 63 12.42 2.73 5.07
N ASP A 64 13.28 3.54 5.69
CA ASP A 64 13.71 3.36 7.08
C ASP A 64 12.66 3.84 8.11
N GLY A 65 11.65 4.57 7.64
CA GLY A 65 10.55 5.14 8.43
C GLY A 65 10.87 6.51 9.04
N ASN A 66 11.97 7.14 8.64
CA ASN A 66 12.32 8.49 9.02
C ASN A 66 11.96 9.48 7.89
N ILE A 67 10.87 10.23 8.08
CA ILE A 67 10.38 11.20 7.09
C ILE A 67 11.10 12.56 7.14
N ASN A 68 12.13 12.72 7.97
CA ASN A 68 12.82 14.00 8.10
C ASN A 68 13.60 14.33 6.83
N SER A 69 13.50 15.57 6.37
CA SER A 69 14.11 16.04 5.11
C SER A 69 15.60 16.40 5.24
N ASN A 70 16.32 15.84 6.22
CA ASN A 70 17.74 16.14 6.42
C ASN A 70 18.62 15.26 5.51
N ASN A 71 19.83 15.73 5.19
CA ASN A 71 20.75 15.00 4.30
C ASN A 71 21.19 13.62 4.84
N ASN A 72 20.88 13.30 6.10
CA ASN A 72 21.22 12.03 6.74
C ASN A 72 20.04 11.04 6.72
N SER A 73 18.94 11.34 6.04
CA SER A 73 17.73 10.50 6.01
C SER A 73 17.13 10.40 4.61
N ILE A 74 17.91 10.69 3.56
CA ILE A 74 17.43 10.68 2.18
C ILE A 74 18.17 9.67 1.31
N ALA A 75 17.41 8.98 0.44
CA ALA A 75 17.95 8.31 -0.73
C ALA A 75 18.26 9.35 -1.82
N ARG A 76 19.36 9.18 -2.55
CA ARG A 76 19.76 10.09 -3.63
C ARG A 76 20.60 9.36 -4.67
N THR A 77 20.33 9.64 -5.94
CA THR A 77 21.15 9.19 -7.07
C THR A 77 22.23 10.21 -7.42
N ALA A 78 23.23 9.79 -8.20
CA ALA A 78 24.07 10.75 -8.90
C ALA A 78 23.23 11.58 -9.90
N ALA A 79 23.78 12.71 -10.35
CA ALA A 79 23.19 13.45 -11.45
C ALA A 79 23.37 12.63 -12.74
N GLN A 80 22.27 12.17 -13.32
CA GLN A 80 22.26 11.33 -14.51
C GLN A 80 20.93 11.46 -15.27
N PHE A 81 20.90 10.96 -16.50
CA PHE A 81 19.66 10.84 -17.27
C PHE A 81 18.77 9.73 -16.68
N ASN A 82 17.46 10.01 -16.59
CA ASN A 82 16.43 9.09 -16.10
C ASN A 82 16.82 8.35 -14.80
N PRO A 83 17.11 9.08 -13.70
CA PRO A 83 17.37 8.44 -12.42
C PRO A 83 16.12 7.70 -11.94
N TRP A 84 16.31 6.53 -11.34
CA TRP A 84 15.20 5.73 -10.81
C TRP A 84 15.53 5.20 -9.42
N TRP A 85 14.47 4.94 -8.67
CA TRP A 85 14.49 4.24 -7.39
C TRP A 85 13.34 3.24 -7.40
N GLN A 86 13.57 2.08 -6.79
CA GLN A 86 12.61 0.98 -6.72
C GLN A 86 12.63 0.34 -5.34
N VAL A 87 11.45 -0.07 -4.87
CA VAL A 87 11.28 -0.98 -3.74
C VAL A 87 10.61 -2.28 -4.18
N SER A 88 11.18 -3.39 -3.74
CA SER A 88 10.59 -4.73 -3.91
C SER A 88 9.82 -5.11 -2.66
N LEU A 89 8.49 -5.14 -2.75
CA LEU A 89 7.62 -5.46 -1.60
C LEU A 89 7.71 -6.95 -1.19
N GLY A 90 8.20 -7.81 -2.08
CA GLY A 90 8.46 -9.24 -1.87
C GLY A 90 7.22 -10.12 -2.03
N ILE A 91 6.03 -9.55 -1.91
CA ILE A 91 4.73 -10.18 -2.17
C ILE A 91 3.84 -9.18 -2.91
N SER A 92 2.88 -9.68 -3.69
CA SER A 92 1.84 -8.83 -4.27
C SER A 92 0.91 -8.34 -3.17
N VAL A 93 0.72 -7.02 -3.07
CA VAL A 93 -0.14 -6.38 -2.08
C VAL A 93 -1.10 -5.42 -2.76
N VAL A 94 -2.25 -5.21 -2.13
CA VAL A 94 -3.15 -4.12 -2.50
C VAL A 94 -2.58 -2.82 -1.93
N ILE A 95 -2.36 -1.83 -2.79
CA ILE A 95 -1.86 -0.51 -2.41
C ILE A 95 -3.06 0.43 -2.30
N ASP A 96 -3.30 0.94 -1.09
CA ASP A 96 -4.34 1.95 -0.84
C ASP A 96 -3.85 3.35 -1.20
N SER A 97 -2.66 3.72 -0.73
CA SER A 97 -2.07 5.05 -0.96
C SER A 97 -0.56 5.00 -1.03
N ILE A 98 0.03 5.95 -1.78
CA ILE A 98 1.47 6.13 -1.90
C ILE A 98 1.82 7.55 -1.47
N HIS A 99 2.70 7.66 -0.48
CA HIS A 99 3.20 8.94 0.03
C HIS A 99 4.68 9.08 -0.32
N ILE A 100 5.02 10.12 -1.09
CA ILE A 100 6.40 10.43 -1.49
C ILE A 100 6.83 11.70 -0.75
N TYR A 101 7.86 11.58 0.08
CA TYR A 101 8.44 12.70 0.82
C TYR A 101 9.67 13.22 0.07
N SER A 102 9.65 14.49 -0.30
CA SER A 102 10.78 15.19 -0.93
C SER A 102 11.39 16.21 0.03
N THR A 103 12.65 16.57 -0.19
CA THR A 103 13.30 17.62 0.62
C THR A 103 13.09 18.98 -0.02
N SER A 104 12.90 20.01 0.81
CA SER A 104 12.78 21.41 0.37
C SER A 104 14.03 21.99 -0.30
N ARG A 105 15.20 21.34 -0.18
CA ARG A 105 16.46 21.79 -0.82
C ARG A 105 16.70 21.21 -2.21
N TRP A 106 15.89 20.24 -2.62
CA TRP A 106 16.00 19.58 -3.91
C TRP A 106 14.63 19.46 -4.57
N ASN A 107 13.91 20.58 -4.71
CA ASN A 107 12.96 20.79 -5.83
C ASN A 107 13.69 20.78 -7.19
N THR A 108 14.76 20.00 -7.27
CA THR A 108 15.78 20.06 -8.28
C THR A 108 16.11 18.64 -8.72
N ILE A 109 15.14 17.94 -9.33
CA ILE A 109 15.40 16.92 -10.38
C ILE A 109 16.06 17.61 -11.61
N CYS A 110 16.97 18.57 -11.41
CA CYS A 110 17.52 19.39 -12.49
C CYS A 110 19.04 19.27 -12.45
N ALA A 111 19.61 18.76 -13.53
CA ALA A 111 20.82 19.34 -14.08
C ALA A 111 20.37 20.27 -15.22
N GLY A 112 20.70 21.56 -15.17
CA GLY A 112 20.56 22.45 -16.34
C GLY A 112 19.18 23.06 -16.62
N GLY A 113 18.28 23.19 -15.64
CA GLY A 113 17.16 24.14 -15.74
C GLY A 113 15.77 23.59 -16.04
N THR A 114 15.58 22.28 -16.16
CA THR A 114 14.24 21.66 -16.28
C THR A 114 14.13 20.45 -15.38
N CYS A 115 13.39 20.59 -14.29
CA CYS A 115 12.96 19.49 -13.45
C CYS A 115 11.60 19.02 -13.95
N LEU A 116 11.59 17.99 -14.78
CA LEU A 116 10.37 17.50 -15.41
C LEU A 116 9.80 16.34 -14.62
N GLY A 117 8.95 16.65 -13.64
CA GLY A 117 8.07 15.69 -12.98
C GLY A 117 8.75 14.39 -12.55
N PHE A 118 7.94 13.36 -12.37
CA PHE A 118 8.41 11.98 -12.25
C PHE A 118 7.33 11.05 -12.79
N ARG A 119 7.73 9.83 -13.12
CA ARG A 119 6.81 8.74 -13.44
C ARG A 119 6.78 7.77 -12.27
N LEU A 120 5.58 7.36 -11.86
CA LEU A 120 5.38 6.28 -10.89
C LEU A 120 4.86 5.05 -11.64
N GLU A 121 5.57 3.93 -11.50
CA GLU A 121 5.21 2.64 -12.11
C GLU A 121 5.02 1.60 -11.01
N ILE A 122 4.01 0.75 -11.15
CA ILE A 122 3.69 -0.34 -10.21
C ILE A 122 3.68 -1.64 -11.00
N PHE A 123 4.54 -2.59 -10.62
CA PHE A 123 4.68 -3.88 -11.27
C PHE A 123 4.10 -4.98 -10.39
N ASN A 124 3.38 -5.92 -11.00
CA ASN A 124 3.07 -7.20 -10.40
C ASN A 124 4.06 -8.21 -11.00
N GLY A 125 4.91 -8.85 -10.19
CA GLY A 125 6.11 -9.60 -10.62
C GLY A 125 5.85 -10.88 -11.42
N SER A 126 4.85 -10.90 -12.30
CA SER A 126 4.42 -11.99 -13.15
C SER A 126 4.60 -11.70 -14.66
N ASP A 127 5.43 -10.73 -15.02
CA ASP A 127 5.86 -10.48 -16.41
C ASP A 127 7.25 -11.07 -16.67
#